data_AF-A0A094FTT7-F1
#
_entry.id   AF-A0A094FTT7-F1
#
_cell.length_a   1.000
_cell.length_b   1.000
_cell.length_c   1.000
_cell.angle_alpha   90.00
_cell.angle_beta   90.00
_cell.angle_gamma   90.00
#
_symmetry.space_group_name_H-M   'P 1'
#
loop_
_entity.id
_entity.type
_entity.pdbx_description
1 polymer ?
#
loop_
_entity_poly.entity_id
_entity_poly.type
_entity_poly.pdbx_seq_one_letter_code
_entity_poly.pdbx_strand_id
1 'polypeptide(L)'
;MLGAIDQFAKGAKAIMHEVALLRAEVSTLRKSNEDLSKRRRAKKTRVRLRGSLTIQEAEDLLDQKAADKQLLTVLLASASVVHAHYNFNALIYGGTTQATWQQVRKRSDSDSHGPVTDTSLLDIRCGKDASTAFAPGILSVAAGQTLSFVVDPSIQHPGPSIAYLAKVPAGQTAATWDGSGAVWFKVWEQGPTALNTNGGDWPSSGLTTLGFTIPKATPSGDYLARIEHIGLHAASQTNGAQFYLSCGQITVTGGGSGSPSPLVSFPGAYSATDPGILIQIYYPVPTSYIIPGPKVWTG
;
A
#
# COMPACT_ATOMS: atom_id res chain seq x y z
N MET A 1 -7.82 17.91 24.53
CA MET A 1 -6.70 17.64 23.59
C MET A 1 -5.46 17.07 24.30
N LEU A 2 -5.04 17.60 25.46
CA LEU A 2 -3.90 17.09 26.23
C LEU A 2 -4.02 15.63 26.72
N GLY A 3 -5.21 15.19 27.15
CA GLY A 3 -5.41 13.81 27.65
C GLY A 3 -5.32 12.70 26.60
N ALA A 4 -5.67 12.98 25.35
CA ALA A 4 -5.55 12.02 24.24
C ALA A 4 -4.09 11.84 23.80
N ILE A 5 -3.32 12.93 23.75
CA ILE A 5 -1.88 12.91 23.46
C ILE A 5 -1.12 12.13 24.55
N ASP A 6 -1.51 12.29 25.82
CA ASP A 6 -0.93 11.56 26.95
C ASP A 6 -1.25 10.05 26.90
N GLN A 7 -2.45 9.65 26.45
CA GLN A 7 -2.79 8.24 26.24
C GLN A 7 -2.00 7.60 25.09
N PHE A 8 -1.82 8.31 23.97
CA PHE A 8 -0.96 7.84 22.88
C PHE A 8 0.51 7.75 23.29
N ALA A 9 1.02 8.73 24.05
CA ALA A 9 2.39 8.70 24.56
C ALA A 9 2.62 7.55 25.56
N LYS A 10 1.64 7.26 26.43
CA LYS A 10 1.67 6.11 27.34
C LYS A 10 1.60 4.78 26.59
N GLY A 11 0.73 4.67 25.58
CA GLY A 11 0.65 3.50 24.71
C GLY A 11 1.94 3.25 23.93
N ALA A 12 2.51 4.29 23.31
CA ALA A 12 3.79 4.20 22.61
C ALA A 12 4.94 3.82 23.56
N LYS A 13 4.96 4.35 24.79
CA LYS A 13 5.96 4.00 25.80
C LYS A 13 5.83 2.55 26.28
N ALA A 14 4.60 2.05 26.45
CA ALA A 14 4.36 0.65 26.78
C ALA A 14 4.84 -0.29 25.65
N ILE A 15 4.49 0.04 24.40
CA ILE A 15 4.95 -0.72 23.21
C ILE A 15 6.47 -0.67 23.09
N MET A 16 7.11 0.48 23.29
CA MET A 16 8.58 0.58 23.25
C MET A 16 9.24 -0.26 24.35
N HIS A 17 8.64 -0.33 25.55
CA HIS A 17 9.15 -1.16 26.62
C HIS A 17 9.01 -2.65 26.31
N GLU A 18 7.87 -3.05 25.76
CA GLU A 18 7.61 -4.43 25.32
C GLU A 18 8.53 -4.83 24.17
N VAL A 19 8.77 -3.95 23.19
CA VAL A 19 9.74 -4.16 22.11
C VAL A 19 11.16 -4.27 22.65
N ALA A 20 11.53 -3.49 23.68
CA ALA A 20 12.85 -3.61 24.32
C ALA A 20 12.99 -4.94 25.06
N LEU A 21 11.94 -5.40 25.75
CA LEU A 21 11.90 -6.68 26.45
C LEU A 21 12.03 -7.84 25.45
N LEU A 22 11.24 -7.82 24.38
CA LEU A 22 11.28 -8.82 23.31
C LEU A 22 12.65 -8.85 22.62
N ARG A 23 13.29 -7.70 22.39
CA ARG A 23 14.66 -7.64 21.84
C ARG A 23 15.68 -8.26 22.79
N ALA A 24 15.56 -8.04 24.09
CA ALA A 24 16.45 -8.64 25.10
C ALA A 24 16.25 -10.17 25.17
N GLU A 25 15.02 -10.64 25.10
CA GLU A 25 14.68 -12.06 25.09
C GLU A 25 15.18 -12.74 23.81
N VAL A 26 14.95 -12.15 22.63
CA VAL A 26 15.49 -12.63 21.35
C VAL A 26 17.01 -12.68 21.36
N SER A 27 17.68 -11.68 21.93
CA SER A 27 19.14 -11.66 22.08
C SER A 27 19.62 -12.81 22.98
N THR A 28 18.93 -13.04 24.10
CA THR A 28 19.25 -14.12 25.05
C THR A 28 19.05 -15.49 24.41
N LEU A 29 17.92 -15.70 23.73
CA LEU A 29 17.61 -16.93 23.01
C LEU A 29 18.61 -17.21 21.89
N ARG A 30 19.06 -16.19 21.15
CA ARG A 30 20.10 -16.34 20.12
C ARG A 30 21.41 -16.83 20.72
N LYS A 31 21.83 -16.26 21.85
CA LYS A 31 23.05 -16.68 22.56
C LYS A 31 22.93 -18.12 23.08
N SER A 32 21.81 -18.47 23.70
CA SER A 32 21.53 -19.84 24.14
C SER A 32 21.52 -20.84 22.98
N ASN A 33 20.98 -20.46 21.82
CA ASN A 33 21.00 -21.29 20.62
C ASN A 33 22.41 -21.49 20.05
N GLU A 34 23.26 -20.47 20.10
CA GLU A 34 24.65 -20.59 19.68
C GLU A 34 25.44 -21.55 20.58
N ASP A 35 25.26 -21.43 21.89
CA ASP A 35 25.90 -22.31 22.88
C ASP A 35 25.38 -23.76 22.75
N LEU A 36 24.08 -23.94 22.54
CA LEU A 36 23.50 -25.25 22.23
C LEU A 36 24.08 -25.83 20.94
N SER A 37 24.21 -25.01 19.88
CA SER A 37 24.81 -25.43 18.61
C SER A 37 26.26 -25.90 18.77
N LYS A 38 27.06 -25.20 19.58
CA LYS A 38 28.45 -25.61 19.92
C LYS A 38 28.48 -26.94 20.65
N ARG A 39 27.62 -27.13 21.66
CA ARG A 39 27.49 -28.40 22.40
C ARG A 39 27.05 -29.55 21.48
N ARG A 40 26.10 -29.30 20.57
CA ARG A 40 25.63 -30.27 19.57
C ARG A 40 26.76 -30.69 18.62
N ARG A 41 27.57 -29.75 18.13
CA ARG A 41 28.72 -30.05 17.27
C ARG A 41 29.76 -30.90 18.01
N ALA A 42 30.08 -30.56 19.25
CA ALA A 42 31.01 -31.35 20.07
C ALA A 42 30.52 -32.79 20.29
N LYS A 43 29.23 -32.98 20.64
CA LYS A 43 28.61 -34.31 20.79
C LYS A 43 28.63 -35.11 19.48
N LYS A 44 28.28 -34.49 18.34
CA LYS A 44 28.29 -35.14 17.02
C LYS A 44 29.70 -35.56 16.57
N THR A 45 30.71 -34.75 16.87
CA THR A 45 32.12 -35.08 16.62
C THR A 45 32.58 -36.27 17.47
N ARG A 46 32.21 -36.32 18.76
CA ARG A 46 32.52 -37.45 19.67
C ARG A 46 31.92 -38.78 19.19
N VAL A 47 30.66 -38.78 18.74
CA VAL A 47 30.00 -39.95 18.15
C VAL A 47 30.72 -40.43 16.89
N ARG A 48 31.09 -39.49 15.99
CA ARG A 48 31.80 -39.82 14.73
C ARG A 48 33.18 -40.45 14.96
N LEU A 49 33.84 -40.10 16.06
CA LEU A 49 35.12 -40.68 16.48
C LEU A 49 34.97 -41.98 17.28
N ARG A 50 33.78 -42.63 17.25
CA ARG A 50 33.44 -43.86 17.99
C ARG A 50 33.57 -43.75 19.52
N GLY A 51 33.46 -42.54 20.07
CA GLY A 51 33.36 -42.35 21.52
C GLY A 51 32.04 -42.91 22.08
N SER A 52 32.05 -43.37 23.32
CA SER A 52 30.84 -43.82 24.03
C SER A 52 29.98 -42.65 24.50
N LEU A 53 28.66 -42.86 24.51
CA LEU A 53 27.67 -41.97 25.13
C LEU A 53 27.08 -42.64 26.37
N THR A 54 26.68 -41.82 27.34
CA THR A 54 25.82 -42.29 28.42
C THR A 54 24.37 -42.45 27.94
N ILE A 55 23.56 -43.23 28.67
CA ILE A 55 22.14 -43.41 28.37
C ILE A 55 21.40 -42.06 28.38
N GLN A 56 21.69 -41.21 29.37
CA GLN A 56 21.14 -39.86 29.46
C GLN A 56 21.48 -39.01 28.23
N GLU A 57 22.73 -39.08 27.74
CA GLU A 57 23.13 -38.33 26.55
C GLU A 57 22.44 -38.84 25.28
N ALA A 58 22.05 -40.12 25.22
CA ALA A 58 21.31 -40.70 24.11
C ALA A 58 19.83 -40.31 24.14
N GLU A 59 19.20 -40.29 25.32
CA GLU A 59 17.83 -39.81 25.52
C GLU A 59 17.72 -38.32 25.16
N ASP A 60 18.66 -37.49 25.64
CA ASP A 60 18.75 -36.06 25.29
C ASP A 60 18.79 -35.83 23.77
N LEU A 61 19.44 -36.73 23.01
CA LEU A 61 19.54 -36.63 21.54
C LEU A 61 18.23 -37.00 20.84
N LEU A 62 17.47 -37.95 21.39
CA LEU A 62 16.16 -38.34 20.85
C LEU A 62 15.13 -37.24 21.08
N ASP A 63 15.09 -36.67 22.28
CA ASP A 63 14.20 -35.55 22.62
C ASP A 63 14.55 -34.31 21.80
N GLN A 64 15.84 -34.06 21.57
CA GLN A 64 16.31 -32.98 20.72
C GLN A 64 15.91 -33.17 19.25
N LYS A 65 15.94 -34.40 18.73
CA LYS A 65 15.48 -34.70 17.36
C LYS A 65 13.96 -34.49 17.22
N ALA A 66 13.19 -34.80 18.26
CA ALA A 66 11.75 -34.54 18.30
C ALA A 66 11.46 -33.02 18.34
N ALA A 67 12.18 -32.28 19.19
CA ALA A 67 12.08 -30.83 19.28
C ALA A 67 12.49 -30.12 17.98
N ASP A 68 13.59 -30.53 17.34
CA ASP A 68 14.04 -29.96 16.05
C ASP A 68 13.01 -30.23 14.94
N LYS A 69 12.33 -31.39 14.96
CA LYS A 69 11.24 -31.72 14.01
C LYS A 69 9.99 -30.86 14.24
N GLN A 70 9.62 -30.62 15.50
CA GLN A 70 8.53 -29.70 15.83
C GLN A 70 8.88 -28.24 15.47
N LEU A 71 10.10 -27.80 15.73
CA LEU A 71 10.58 -26.45 15.40
C LEU A 71 10.55 -26.20 13.88
N LEU A 72 10.97 -27.18 13.07
CA LEU A 72 10.90 -27.10 11.62
C LEU A 72 9.45 -26.99 11.12
N THR A 73 8.51 -27.66 11.79
CA THR A 73 7.08 -27.61 11.48
C THR A 73 6.48 -26.24 11.83
N VAL A 74 6.90 -25.62 12.94
CA VAL A 74 6.47 -24.26 13.34
C VAL A 74 7.10 -23.17 12.44
N LEU A 75 8.35 -23.33 12.00
CA LEU A 75 8.99 -22.42 11.04
C LEU A 75 8.34 -22.44 9.65
N LEU A 76 7.84 -23.61 9.20
CA LEU A 76 7.06 -23.73 7.98
C LEU A 76 5.66 -23.09 8.11
N ALA A 77 5.08 -23.05 9.31
CA ALA A 77 3.77 -22.46 9.58
C ALA A 77 3.80 -20.94 9.83
N SER A 78 4.97 -20.32 10.00
CA SER A 78 5.13 -18.89 10.31
C SER A 78 5.49 -18.00 9.12
N ALA A 79 5.48 -18.54 7.89
CA ALA A 79 5.94 -17.83 6.69
C ALA A 79 4.84 -17.12 5.86
N SER A 80 3.59 -17.05 6.34
CA SER A 80 2.53 -16.27 5.68
C SER A 80 2.22 -15.00 6.48
N VAL A 81 3.12 -14.02 6.44
CA VAL A 81 2.71 -12.62 6.66
C VAL A 81 1.94 -12.23 5.40
N VAL A 82 0.62 -12.45 5.42
CA VAL A 82 -0.26 -11.93 4.36
C VAL A 82 -0.29 -10.42 4.53
N HIS A 83 0.55 -9.72 3.76
CA HIS A 83 0.53 -8.26 3.73
C HIS A 83 -0.69 -7.83 2.91
N ALA A 84 -1.78 -7.50 3.61
CA ALA A 84 -2.99 -6.98 2.96
C ALA A 84 -2.84 -5.54 2.43
N HIS A 85 -1.71 -4.90 2.75
CA HIS A 85 -1.39 -3.53 2.40
C HIS A 85 -0.54 -3.48 1.13
N TYR A 86 -0.73 -2.48 0.29
CA TYR A 86 -0.09 -2.41 -1.02
C TYR A 86 0.27 -0.99 -1.44
N ASN A 87 1.19 -0.87 -2.40
CA ASN A 87 1.59 0.39 -3.01
C ASN A 87 1.32 0.41 -4.51
N PHE A 88 1.23 1.61 -5.08
CA PHE A 88 1.33 1.83 -6.52
C PHE A 88 2.74 2.35 -6.82
N ASN A 89 3.68 1.49 -7.19
CA ASN A 89 5.12 1.83 -7.06
C ASN A 89 5.87 2.02 -8.38
N ALA A 90 5.26 1.73 -9.53
CA ALA A 90 5.86 1.94 -10.85
C ALA A 90 4.78 2.19 -11.91
N LEU A 91 5.16 2.81 -13.03
CA LEU A 91 4.30 2.97 -14.19
C LEU A 91 4.51 1.84 -15.20
N ILE A 92 3.47 1.51 -15.95
CA ILE A 92 3.50 0.59 -17.09
C ILE A 92 2.90 1.33 -18.29
N TYR A 93 3.61 1.34 -19.41
CA TYR A 93 3.16 1.94 -20.65
C TYR A 93 3.74 1.21 -21.87
N GLY A 94 2.94 1.01 -22.91
CA GLY A 94 3.38 0.34 -24.13
C GLY A 94 3.94 -1.08 -23.89
N GLY A 95 3.39 -1.81 -22.91
CA GLY A 95 3.88 -3.13 -22.51
C GLY A 95 5.19 -3.12 -21.70
N THR A 96 5.74 -1.95 -21.37
CA THR A 96 6.99 -1.81 -20.60
C THR A 96 6.70 -1.36 -19.17
N THR A 97 7.13 -2.16 -18.20
CA THR A 97 7.16 -1.78 -16.78
C THR A 97 8.38 -0.92 -16.50
N GLN A 98 8.17 0.28 -15.97
CA GLN A 98 9.24 1.17 -15.55
C GLN A 98 9.87 0.70 -14.23
N ALA A 99 11.07 1.18 -13.93
CA ALA A 99 11.70 0.90 -12.64
C ALA A 99 10.88 1.49 -11.48
N THR A 100 10.87 0.76 -10.35
CA THR A 100 10.16 1.19 -9.13
C THR A 100 10.60 2.59 -8.72
N TRP A 101 9.63 3.45 -8.43
CA TRP A 101 9.80 4.85 -8.03
C TRP A 101 10.48 5.76 -9.07
N GLN A 102 10.65 5.32 -10.31
CA GLN A 102 11.33 6.11 -11.34
C GLN A 102 10.48 7.29 -11.81
N GLN A 103 9.18 7.08 -12.07
CA GLN A 103 8.25 8.15 -12.44
C GLN A 103 7.10 8.30 -11.43
N VAL A 104 7.05 7.46 -10.40
CA VAL A 104 6.09 7.57 -9.31
C VAL A 104 6.76 8.23 -8.11
N ARG A 105 6.11 9.24 -7.54
CA ARG A 105 6.62 9.92 -6.34
C ARG A 105 6.61 8.95 -5.15
N LYS A 106 7.80 8.69 -4.62
CA LYS A 106 7.96 7.76 -3.50
C LYS A 106 7.43 8.39 -2.21
N ARG A 107 6.49 7.71 -1.56
CA ARG A 107 6.00 8.07 -0.22
C ARG A 107 7.04 7.77 0.84
N SER A 108 7.09 8.54 1.92
CA SER A 108 8.05 8.33 3.01
C SER A 108 7.80 7.04 3.80
N ASP A 109 6.59 6.47 3.73
CA ASP A 109 6.17 5.26 4.43
C ASP A 109 6.01 4.04 3.50
N SER A 110 6.58 4.08 2.29
CA SER A 110 6.41 3.04 1.27
C SER A 110 6.67 1.63 1.80
N ASP A 111 7.64 1.46 2.69
CA ASP A 111 8.06 0.14 3.18
C ASP A 111 6.97 -0.52 4.05
N SER A 112 6.13 0.28 4.71
CA SER A 112 4.99 -0.23 5.49
C SER A 112 3.78 -0.59 4.62
N HIS A 113 3.70 -0.02 3.40
CA HIS A 113 2.54 -0.07 2.51
C HIS A 113 1.26 0.51 3.14
N GLY A 114 1.37 1.29 4.23
CA GLY A 114 0.22 1.81 4.97
C GLY A 114 -0.70 2.70 4.13
N PRO A 115 -1.99 2.81 4.49
CA PRO A 115 -2.91 3.69 3.81
C PRO A 115 -2.83 5.11 4.37
N VAL A 116 -3.30 6.08 3.58
CA VAL A 116 -3.77 7.36 4.12
C VAL A 116 -5.20 7.14 4.64
N THR A 117 -5.57 7.73 5.76
CA THR A 117 -6.93 7.58 6.34
C THR A 117 -7.63 8.92 6.59
N ASP A 118 -6.87 9.99 6.80
CA ASP A 118 -7.40 11.33 7.03
C ASP A 118 -7.46 12.12 5.71
N THR A 119 -8.69 12.34 5.22
CA THR A 119 -8.96 13.06 3.96
C THR A 119 -8.66 14.56 4.03
N SER A 120 -8.44 15.12 5.22
CA SER A 120 -8.12 16.53 5.42
C SER A 120 -6.62 16.84 5.31
N LEU A 121 -5.76 15.81 5.40
CA LEU A 121 -4.31 15.97 5.34
C LEU A 121 -3.80 16.05 3.91
N LEU A 122 -2.65 16.70 3.74
CA LEU A 122 -1.97 16.82 2.44
C LEU A 122 -1.64 15.46 1.81
N ASP A 123 -1.43 14.44 2.65
CA ASP A 123 -1.12 13.07 2.24
C ASP A 123 -2.18 12.47 1.31
N ILE A 124 -3.44 12.92 1.35
CA ILE A 124 -4.50 12.44 0.46
C ILE A 124 -4.25 12.76 -1.02
N ARG A 125 -3.33 13.69 -1.33
CA ARG A 125 -3.01 14.07 -2.72
C ARG A 125 -2.19 13.01 -3.43
N CYS A 126 -0.98 12.74 -2.94
CA CYS A 126 -0.02 11.85 -3.58
C CYS A 126 0.56 10.78 -2.66
N GLY A 127 0.17 10.78 -1.39
CA GLY A 127 0.66 9.87 -0.37
C GLY A 127 1.55 10.60 0.62
N LYS A 128 1.94 9.91 1.70
CA LYS A 128 2.70 10.50 2.80
C LYS A 128 3.99 11.18 2.32
N ASP A 129 4.08 12.49 2.57
CA ASP A 129 5.19 13.37 2.15
C ASP A 129 5.48 13.40 0.64
N ALA A 130 4.62 12.79 -0.20
CA ALA A 130 4.91 12.56 -1.61
C ALA A 130 4.58 13.76 -2.51
N SER A 131 3.82 14.75 -2.03
CA SER A 131 3.46 15.94 -2.82
C SER A 131 4.69 16.76 -3.25
N THR A 132 5.78 16.71 -2.50
CA THR A 132 7.05 17.39 -2.80
C THR A 132 8.23 16.43 -3.01
N ALA A 133 8.03 15.11 -2.87
CA ALA A 133 9.03 14.10 -3.19
C ALA A 133 9.01 13.76 -4.69
N PHE A 134 9.43 14.71 -5.52
CA PHE A 134 9.40 14.59 -6.98
C PHE A 134 10.15 13.33 -7.45
N ALA A 135 9.54 12.60 -8.39
CA ALA A 135 10.13 11.40 -8.95
C ALA A 135 11.31 11.76 -9.88
N PRO A 136 12.33 10.89 -10.03
CA PRO A 136 13.50 11.16 -10.86
C PRO A 136 13.19 11.38 -12.35
N GLY A 137 12.09 10.81 -12.86
CA GLY A 137 11.73 10.83 -14.26
C GLY A 137 10.30 11.30 -14.52
N ILE A 138 10.04 11.60 -15.80
CA ILE A 138 8.73 11.88 -16.37
C ILE A 138 8.53 10.90 -17.53
N LEU A 139 7.37 10.25 -17.60
CA LEU A 139 7.06 9.29 -18.66
C LEU A 139 6.19 9.93 -19.75
N SER A 140 6.62 9.87 -21.01
CA SER A 140 5.78 10.31 -22.14
C SER A 140 4.70 9.27 -22.46
N VAL A 141 3.43 9.69 -22.47
CA VAL A 141 2.26 8.84 -22.69
C VAL A 141 1.35 9.53 -23.72
N ALA A 142 0.91 8.82 -24.76
CA ALA A 142 0.01 9.40 -25.74
C ALA A 142 -1.43 9.45 -25.22
N ALA A 143 -2.16 10.53 -25.52
CA ALA A 143 -3.60 10.60 -25.26
C ALA A 143 -4.33 9.47 -26.01
N GLY A 144 -5.36 8.90 -25.38
CA GLY A 144 -6.09 7.73 -25.88
C GLY A 144 -5.41 6.39 -25.62
N GLN A 145 -4.21 6.36 -25.04
CA GLN A 145 -3.54 5.12 -24.64
C GLN A 145 -3.76 4.82 -23.16
N THR A 146 -3.56 3.55 -22.79
CA THR A 146 -3.64 3.08 -21.41
C THR A 146 -2.34 3.35 -20.66
N LEU A 147 -2.45 4.00 -19.52
CA LEU A 147 -1.42 4.08 -18.49
C LEU A 147 -1.83 3.16 -17.34
N SER A 148 -0.90 2.31 -16.88
CA SER A 148 -1.14 1.48 -15.71
C SER A 148 -0.09 1.72 -14.63
N PHE A 149 -0.43 1.37 -13.40
CA PHE A 149 0.45 1.33 -12.26
C PHE A 149 0.66 -0.12 -11.82
N VAL A 150 1.88 -0.46 -11.43
CA VAL A 150 2.16 -1.71 -10.70
C VAL A 150 1.55 -1.60 -9.31
N VAL A 151 0.88 -2.66 -8.87
CA VAL A 151 0.43 -2.84 -7.49
C VAL A 151 1.35 -3.85 -6.82
N ASP A 152 1.92 -3.46 -5.68
CA ASP A 152 2.86 -4.28 -4.93
C ASP A 152 2.33 -4.53 -3.51
N PRO A 153 2.04 -5.77 -3.10
CA PRO A 153 2.09 -7.00 -3.91
C PRO A 153 0.84 -7.20 -4.79
N SER A 154 -0.35 -6.82 -4.32
CA SER A 154 -1.63 -6.90 -5.04
C SER A 154 -2.74 -6.20 -4.23
N ILE A 155 -3.85 -5.84 -4.87
CA ILE A 155 -5.02 -5.25 -4.18
C ILE A 155 -5.74 -6.34 -3.37
N GLN A 156 -5.82 -6.16 -2.05
CA GLN A 156 -6.38 -7.15 -1.11
C GLN A 156 -7.63 -6.66 -0.35
N HIS A 157 -8.08 -5.42 -0.58
CA HIS A 157 -9.25 -4.87 0.11
C HIS A 157 -10.43 -4.65 -0.83
N PRO A 158 -11.68 -4.80 -0.36
CA PRO A 158 -12.86 -4.40 -1.13
C PRO A 158 -12.88 -2.87 -1.25
N GLY A 159 -13.10 -2.35 -2.46
CA GLY A 159 -13.00 -0.92 -2.67
C GLY A 159 -13.07 -0.46 -4.13
N PRO A 160 -13.48 0.79 -4.39
CA PRO A 160 -13.42 1.36 -5.72
C PRO A 160 -11.97 1.65 -6.12
N SER A 161 -11.78 1.74 -7.43
CA SER A 161 -10.56 2.24 -8.05
C SER A 161 -10.86 3.54 -8.79
N ILE A 162 -9.99 4.54 -8.66
CA ILE A 162 -10.21 5.90 -9.20
C ILE A 162 -8.91 6.46 -9.75
N ALA A 163 -8.98 7.17 -10.88
CA ALA A 163 -7.84 7.90 -11.43
C ALA A 163 -8.18 9.36 -11.72
N TYR A 164 -7.22 10.23 -11.44
CA TYR A 164 -7.27 11.66 -11.72
C TYR A 164 -6.04 12.10 -12.51
N LEU A 165 -6.20 13.13 -13.30
CA LEU A 165 -5.10 13.89 -13.88
C LEU A 165 -5.14 15.33 -13.35
N ALA A 166 -3.97 15.95 -13.22
CA ALA A 166 -3.83 17.38 -12.97
C ALA A 166 -2.81 17.97 -13.94
N LYS A 167 -3.23 18.96 -14.73
CA LYS A 167 -2.36 19.60 -15.73
C LYS A 167 -1.37 20.51 -15.01
N VAL A 168 -0.09 20.36 -15.31
CA VAL A 168 0.96 21.25 -14.80
C VAL A 168 0.78 22.65 -15.40
N PRO A 169 0.84 23.72 -14.59
CA PRO A 169 0.77 25.09 -15.09
C PRO A 169 1.89 25.43 -16.08
N ALA A 170 1.64 26.39 -16.96
CA ALA A 170 2.65 26.89 -17.87
C ALA A 170 3.90 27.40 -17.10
N GLY A 171 5.09 27.07 -17.62
CA GLY A 171 6.37 27.45 -16.99
C GLY A 171 6.85 26.50 -15.88
N GLN A 172 6.11 25.43 -15.58
CA GLN A 172 6.52 24.38 -14.64
C GLN A 172 6.56 23.01 -15.33
N THR A 173 7.09 22.00 -14.63
CA THR A 173 7.10 20.60 -15.09
C THR A 173 6.53 19.68 -14.01
N ALA A 174 6.19 18.45 -14.38
CA ALA A 174 5.73 17.46 -13.40
C ALA A 174 6.79 17.13 -12.33
N ALA A 175 8.06 17.46 -12.58
CA ALA A 175 9.18 17.26 -11.65
C ALA A 175 9.38 18.41 -10.63
N THR A 176 8.60 19.49 -10.70
CA THR A 176 8.75 20.64 -9.79
C THR A 176 7.43 21.15 -9.19
N TRP A 177 6.29 20.65 -9.67
CA TRP A 177 4.97 21.12 -9.24
C TRP A 177 4.26 20.15 -8.27
N ASP A 178 3.69 20.66 -7.19
CA ASP A 178 3.12 19.83 -6.11
C ASP A 178 1.65 19.42 -6.32
N GLY A 179 1.00 19.91 -7.39
CA GLY A 179 -0.42 19.63 -7.66
C GLY A 179 -1.40 20.38 -6.76
N SER A 180 -1.01 21.52 -6.18
CA SER A 180 -1.89 22.33 -5.33
C SER A 180 -2.98 23.08 -6.11
N GLY A 181 -4.08 23.37 -5.42
CA GLY A 181 -5.25 24.06 -5.98
C GLY A 181 -6.33 23.13 -6.52
N ALA A 182 -7.40 23.73 -7.05
CA ALA A 182 -8.49 23.01 -7.72
C ALA A 182 -8.09 22.69 -9.16
N VAL A 183 -7.26 21.67 -9.33
CA VAL A 183 -6.58 21.33 -10.60
C VAL A 183 -6.77 19.87 -11.03
N TRP A 184 -7.33 19.05 -10.16
CA TRP A 184 -7.52 17.62 -10.40
C TRP A 184 -8.87 17.37 -11.05
N PHE A 185 -8.89 16.59 -12.12
CA PHE A 185 -10.12 16.10 -12.75
C PHE A 185 -10.09 14.57 -12.82
N LYS A 186 -11.22 13.94 -12.51
CA LYS A 186 -11.36 12.49 -12.56
C LYS A 186 -11.41 12.05 -14.02
N VAL A 187 -10.62 11.05 -14.39
CA VAL A 187 -10.60 10.50 -15.76
C VAL A 187 -11.12 9.07 -15.83
N TRP A 188 -11.19 8.38 -14.70
CA TRP A 188 -11.66 7.01 -14.63
C TRP A 188 -12.11 6.66 -13.22
N GLU A 189 -13.12 5.80 -13.12
CA GLU A 189 -13.53 5.16 -11.88
C GLU A 189 -14.12 3.79 -12.14
N GLN A 190 -14.03 2.91 -11.14
CA GLN A 190 -14.62 1.59 -11.15
C GLN A 190 -15.14 1.26 -9.76
N GLY A 191 -16.44 1.04 -9.65
CA GLY A 191 -17.13 0.59 -8.44
C GLY A 191 -17.35 -0.93 -8.42
N PRO A 192 -18.22 -1.40 -7.52
CA PRO A 192 -18.53 -2.82 -7.41
C PRO A 192 -19.44 -3.26 -8.57
N THR A 193 -19.29 -4.51 -9.03
CA THR A 193 -20.23 -5.13 -9.98
C THR A 193 -21.46 -5.71 -9.28
N ALA A 194 -21.33 -6.04 -7.99
CA ALA A 194 -22.43 -6.44 -7.13
C ALA A 194 -22.13 -6.03 -5.69
N LEU A 195 -23.17 -5.76 -4.91
CA LEU A 195 -23.10 -5.58 -3.46
C LEU A 195 -23.74 -6.81 -2.81
N ASN A 196 -23.02 -7.43 -1.88
CA ASN A 196 -23.40 -8.70 -1.26
C ASN A 196 -22.87 -8.77 0.18
N THR A 197 -23.20 -9.84 0.89
CA THR A 197 -22.82 -10.03 2.31
C THR A 197 -21.33 -10.14 2.56
N ASN A 198 -20.50 -10.28 1.52
CA ASN A 198 -19.03 -10.32 1.62
C ASN A 198 -18.39 -8.93 1.44
N GLY A 199 -19.18 -7.86 1.39
CA GLY A 199 -18.68 -6.49 1.14
C GLY A 199 -18.70 -6.07 -0.33
N GLY A 200 -19.26 -6.91 -1.21
CA GLY A 200 -19.38 -6.66 -2.65
C GLY A 200 -18.29 -7.29 -3.51
N ASP A 201 -18.57 -7.39 -4.81
CA ASP A 201 -17.66 -7.90 -5.83
C ASP A 201 -16.96 -6.72 -6.52
N TRP A 202 -15.66 -6.61 -6.28
CA TRP A 202 -14.83 -5.49 -6.75
C TRP A 202 -13.89 -5.97 -7.84
N PRO A 203 -13.96 -5.43 -9.07
CA PRO A 203 -13.10 -5.89 -10.17
C PRO A 203 -11.59 -5.73 -9.92
N SER A 204 -11.21 -4.87 -8.98
CA SER A 204 -9.82 -4.65 -8.57
C SER A 204 -9.23 -5.76 -7.70
N SER A 205 -10.06 -6.67 -7.17
CA SER A 205 -9.61 -7.70 -6.22
C SER A 205 -8.52 -8.59 -6.80
N GLY A 206 -7.38 -8.69 -6.10
CA GLY A 206 -6.24 -9.51 -6.48
C GLY A 206 -5.39 -8.95 -7.61
N LEU A 207 -5.72 -7.79 -8.17
CA LEU A 207 -4.92 -7.21 -9.25
C LEU A 207 -3.53 -6.81 -8.77
N THR A 208 -2.52 -7.15 -9.58
CA THR A 208 -1.12 -6.71 -9.44
C THR A 208 -0.79 -5.52 -10.32
N THR A 209 -1.76 -5.07 -11.14
CA THR A 209 -1.66 -3.87 -11.96
C THR A 209 -3.03 -3.20 -12.05
N LEU A 210 -3.07 -1.87 -12.07
CA LEU A 210 -4.31 -1.12 -12.21
C LEU A 210 -4.09 -0.01 -13.24
N GLY A 211 -4.95 0.09 -14.25
CA GLY A 211 -4.77 1.02 -15.35
C GLY A 211 -6.04 1.70 -15.80
N PHE A 212 -5.84 2.81 -16.50
CA PHE A 212 -6.90 3.62 -17.07
C PHE A 212 -6.42 4.22 -18.40
N THR A 213 -7.36 4.57 -19.27
CA THR A 213 -7.05 5.24 -20.54
C THR A 213 -6.99 6.74 -20.31
N ILE A 214 -5.93 7.39 -20.81
CA ILE A 214 -5.89 8.86 -20.87
C ILE A 214 -6.94 9.31 -21.89
N PRO A 215 -7.92 10.16 -21.55
CA PRO A 215 -8.94 10.59 -22.50
C PRO A 215 -8.32 11.24 -23.74
N LYS A 216 -8.89 11.00 -24.93
CA LYS A 216 -8.30 11.48 -26.20
C LYS A 216 -8.27 13.01 -26.27
N ALA A 217 -9.28 13.69 -25.71
CA ALA A 217 -9.29 15.15 -25.69
C ALA A 217 -8.32 15.79 -24.67
N THR A 218 -7.55 15.02 -23.90
CA THR A 218 -6.59 15.55 -22.89
C THR A 218 -5.58 16.45 -23.57
N PRO A 219 -5.46 17.74 -23.20
CA PRO A 219 -4.47 18.62 -23.80
C PRO A 219 -3.04 18.10 -23.63
N SER A 220 -2.19 18.30 -24.64
CA SER A 220 -0.78 17.91 -24.51
C SER A 220 -0.06 18.74 -23.43
N GLY A 221 0.95 18.15 -22.79
CA GLY A 221 1.80 18.80 -21.79
C GLY A 221 2.04 17.92 -20.57
N ASP A 222 2.67 18.49 -19.53
CA ASP A 222 2.97 17.75 -18.30
C ASP A 222 1.74 17.61 -17.40
N TYR A 223 1.64 16.46 -16.73
CA TYR A 223 0.57 16.12 -15.79
C TYR A 223 1.12 15.36 -14.59
N LEU A 224 0.39 15.47 -13.47
CA LEU A 224 0.39 14.44 -12.43
C LEU A 224 -0.76 13.47 -12.68
N ALA A 225 -0.45 12.18 -12.70
CA ALA A 225 -1.42 11.10 -12.77
C ALA A 225 -1.58 10.46 -11.38
N ARG A 226 -2.73 10.67 -10.74
CA ARG A 226 -3.04 10.12 -9.43
C ARG A 226 -3.90 8.87 -9.61
N ILE A 227 -3.40 7.73 -9.15
CA ILE A 227 -4.17 6.49 -9.02
C ILE A 227 -4.54 6.29 -7.56
N GLU A 228 -5.72 5.74 -7.32
CA GLU A 228 -6.23 5.46 -5.98
C GLU A 228 -7.08 4.20 -5.96
N HIS A 229 -6.93 3.43 -4.89
CA HIS A 229 -7.84 2.40 -4.46
C HIS A 229 -8.27 2.70 -3.01
N ILE A 230 -9.56 2.61 -2.71
CA ILE A 230 -10.11 2.94 -1.38
C ILE A 230 -10.58 1.67 -0.69
N GLY A 231 -9.80 1.12 0.23
CA GLY A 231 -10.20 -0.03 1.04
C GLY A 231 -11.33 0.33 2.01
N LEU A 232 -12.47 -0.34 1.88
CA LEU A 232 -13.71 -0.06 2.63
C LEU A 232 -14.01 -1.06 3.76
N HIS A 233 -13.14 -2.03 4.00
CA HIS A 233 -13.36 -3.10 4.99
C HIS A 233 -13.54 -2.59 6.44
N ALA A 234 -13.07 -1.38 6.75
CA ALA A 234 -13.26 -0.74 8.06
C ALA A 234 -14.03 0.60 7.96
N ALA A 235 -14.64 0.90 6.81
CA ALA A 235 -15.22 2.20 6.49
C ALA A 235 -16.52 2.53 7.24
N SER A 236 -17.05 1.63 8.08
CA SER A 236 -18.22 1.93 8.93
C SER A 236 -17.97 2.98 10.01
N GLN A 237 -16.69 3.28 10.27
CA GLN A 237 -16.25 4.29 11.23
C GLN A 237 -15.62 5.48 10.49
N THR A 238 -15.79 6.69 11.04
CA THR A 238 -15.11 7.88 10.51
C THR A 238 -13.60 7.65 10.44
N ASN A 239 -13.00 7.99 9.30
CA ASN A 239 -11.58 7.72 8.96
C ASN A 239 -11.20 6.23 8.94
N GLY A 240 -12.19 5.32 8.85
CA GLY A 240 -11.97 3.89 8.70
C GLY A 240 -11.69 3.46 7.25
N ALA A 241 -12.06 4.28 6.26
CA ALA A 241 -11.67 4.07 4.88
C ALA A 241 -10.15 4.25 4.70
N GLN A 242 -9.55 3.38 3.91
CA GLN A 242 -8.11 3.31 3.70
C GLN A 242 -7.75 3.65 2.26
N PHE A 243 -7.07 4.77 2.06
CA PHE A 243 -6.71 5.27 0.75
C PHE A 243 -5.29 4.81 0.38
N TYR A 244 -5.21 3.91 -0.60
CA TYR A 244 -3.97 3.46 -1.21
C TYR A 244 -3.81 4.23 -2.52
N LEU A 245 -2.82 5.11 -2.59
CA LEU A 245 -2.69 6.06 -3.69
C LEU A 245 -1.24 6.41 -3.97
N SER A 246 -0.98 6.88 -5.19
CA SER A 246 0.32 7.45 -5.60
C SER A 246 0.16 8.38 -6.79
N CYS A 247 1.15 9.25 -7.00
CA CYS A 247 1.21 10.16 -8.14
C CYS A 247 2.37 9.79 -9.08
N GLY A 248 2.04 9.51 -10.34
CA GLY A 248 2.97 9.43 -11.45
C GLY A 248 3.21 10.78 -12.12
N GLN A 249 4.42 10.99 -12.63
CA GLN A 249 4.82 12.16 -13.43
C GLN A 249 4.81 11.78 -14.91
N ILE A 250 3.97 12.44 -15.71
CA ILE A 250 3.83 12.11 -17.12
C ILE A 250 3.83 13.36 -18.00
N THR A 251 4.21 13.18 -19.27
CA THR A 251 3.96 14.14 -20.34
C THR A 251 2.94 13.52 -21.30
N VAL A 252 1.77 14.12 -21.42
CA VAL A 252 0.75 13.72 -22.38
C VAL A 252 1.12 14.26 -23.76
N THR A 253 1.21 13.37 -24.75
CA THR A 253 1.49 13.71 -26.15
C THR A 253 0.31 13.39 -27.06
N GLY A 254 0.23 14.02 -28.23
CA GLY A 254 -0.85 13.77 -29.21
C GLY A 254 -2.25 14.09 -28.67
N GLY A 255 -2.34 14.98 -27.68
CA GLY A 255 -3.56 15.37 -27.00
C GLY A 255 -4.48 16.30 -27.81
N GLY A 256 -5.75 16.38 -27.42
CA GLY A 256 -6.76 17.26 -28.02
C GLY A 256 -6.85 18.66 -27.41
N SER A 257 -7.97 19.35 -27.66
CA SER A 257 -8.28 20.70 -27.15
C SER A 257 -9.37 20.70 -26.07
N GLY A 258 -9.54 19.58 -25.36
CA GLY A 258 -10.55 19.45 -24.32
C GLY A 258 -10.33 20.40 -23.14
N SER A 259 -11.41 20.75 -22.45
CA SER A 259 -11.39 21.57 -21.24
C SER A 259 -11.88 20.72 -20.06
N PRO A 260 -10.96 20.06 -19.30
CA PRO A 260 -11.35 19.18 -18.22
C PRO A 260 -12.15 19.89 -17.12
N SER A 261 -13.27 19.29 -16.73
CA SER A 261 -14.13 19.79 -15.67
C SER A 261 -15.05 18.67 -15.13
N PRO A 262 -15.52 18.77 -13.89
CA PRO A 262 -15.16 19.77 -12.89
C PRO A 262 -13.75 19.54 -12.29
N LEU A 263 -13.12 20.61 -11.81
CA LEU A 263 -11.83 20.55 -11.13
C LEU A 263 -12.02 20.56 -9.61
N VAL A 264 -11.20 19.80 -8.90
CA VAL A 264 -11.20 19.68 -7.44
C VAL A 264 -9.77 19.74 -6.88
N SER A 265 -9.64 19.91 -5.57
CA SER A 265 -8.36 19.92 -4.84
C SER A 265 -8.21 18.69 -3.95
N PHE A 266 -6.97 18.26 -3.73
CA PHE A 266 -6.63 17.30 -2.67
C PHE A 266 -5.66 17.95 -1.68
N PRO A 267 -6.01 18.14 -0.40
CA PRO A 267 -7.31 17.87 0.22
C PRO A 267 -8.42 18.80 -0.30
N GLY A 268 -9.68 18.42 -0.09
CA GLY A 268 -10.89 19.19 -0.42
C GLY A 268 -11.95 18.45 -1.24
N ALA A 269 -11.55 17.53 -2.11
CA ALA A 269 -12.48 16.77 -2.95
C ALA A 269 -13.28 15.71 -2.19
N TYR A 270 -12.76 15.27 -1.04
CA TYR A 270 -13.34 14.24 -0.19
C TYR A 270 -13.66 14.80 1.19
N SER A 271 -14.77 14.33 1.77
CA SER A 271 -15.08 14.43 3.18
C SER A 271 -14.99 13.06 3.84
N ALA A 272 -14.57 13.03 5.11
CA ALA A 272 -14.62 11.83 5.95
C ALA A 272 -16.05 11.27 6.13
N THR A 273 -17.08 12.04 5.76
CA THR A 273 -18.50 11.67 5.84
C THR A 273 -19.15 11.46 4.47
N ASP A 274 -18.39 11.46 3.37
CA ASP A 274 -18.98 11.16 2.06
C ASP A 274 -19.57 9.75 2.07
N PRO A 275 -20.73 9.51 1.43
CA PRO A 275 -21.46 8.24 1.52
C PRO A 275 -20.71 7.05 0.91
N GLY A 276 -19.69 7.29 0.08
CA GLY A 276 -18.77 6.26 -0.41
C GLY A 276 -17.51 6.05 0.45
N ILE A 277 -17.29 6.91 1.46
CA ILE A 277 -16.11 6.90 2.33
C ILE A 277 -16.50 6.45 3.76
N LEU A 278 -17.61 6.94 4.30
CA LEU A 278 -18.21 6.45 5.55
C LEU A 278 -19.38 5.53 5.20
N ILE A 279 -19.11 4.23 5.14
CA ILE A 279 -20.07 3.23 4.66
C ILE A 279 -19.87 1.87 5.34
N GLN A 280 -20.99 1.23 5.68
CA GLN A 280 -21.03 -0.17 6.11
C GLN A 280 -21.31 -1.07 4.91
N ILE A 281 -20.30 -1.77 4.40
CA ILE A 281 -20.42 -2.60 3.19
C ILE A 281 -20.91 -4.04 3.46
N TYR A 282 -20.90 -4.49 4.73
CA TYR A 282 -21.20 -5.88 5.07
C TYR A 282 -22.66 -6.09 5.51
N TYR A 283 -23.12 -5.32 6.50
CA TYR A 283 -24.47 -5.48 7.04
C TYR A 283 -25.02 -4.21 7.71
N PRO A 284 -26.23 -3.73 7.33
CA PRO A 284 -27.02 -4.21 6.20
C PRO A 284 -26.28 -3.96 4.87
N VAL A 285 -26.39 -4.91 3.93
CA VAL A 285 -25.73 -4.79 2.61
C VAL A 285 -26.30 -3.57 1.88
N PRO A 286 -25.47 -2.61 1.44
CA PRO A 286 -25.96 -1.45 0.69
C PRO A 286 -26.59 -1.88 -0.65
N THR A 287 -27.63 -1.17 -1.08
CA THR A 287 -28.28 -1.40 -2.38
C THR A 287 -27.64 -0.63 -3.53
N SER A 288 -26.80 0.35 -3.21
CA SER A 288 -26.07 1.18 -4.16
C SER A 288 -24.76 1.68 -3.56
N TYR A 289 -23.81 2.01 -4.41
CA TYR A 289 -22.53 2.60 -4.00
C TYR A 289 -22.29 3.90 -4.78
N ILE A 290 -21.94 4.97 -4.07
CA ILE A 290 -21.60 6.27 -4.67
C ILE A 290 -20.08 6.42 -4.61
N ILE A 291 -19.42 6.37 -5.77
CA ILE A 291 -17.98 6.59 -5.84
C ILE A 291 -17.68 8.05 -5.45
N PRO A 292 -16.74 8.32 -4.52
CA PRO A 292 -16.47 9.67 -4.04
C PRO A 292 -15.81 10.56 -5.10
N GLY A 293 -15.89 11.88 -4.90
CA GLY A 293 -15.28 12.89 -5.76
C GLY A 293 -16.16 13.32 -6.96
N PRO A 294 -15.59 14.12 -7.89
CA PRO A 294 -16.34 14.66 -9.02
C PRO A 294 -16.77 13.59 -10.02
N LYS A 295 -17.65 13.94 -10.96
CA LYS A 295 -17.95 13.09 -12.12
C LYS A 295 -16.70 12.87 -12.99
N VAL A 296 -16.63 11.72 -13.65
CA VAL A 296 -15.60 11.44 -14.66
C VAL A 296 -15.71 12.42 -15.82
N TRP A 297 -14.60 13.05 -16.17
CA TRP A 297 -14.44 13.76 -17.43
C TRP A 297 -14.08 12.77 -18.54
N THR A 298 -14.91 12.69 -19.58
CA THR A 298 -14.80 11.65 -20.62
C THR A 298 -13.87 12.03 -21.77
N GLY A 299 -13.49 13.31 -21.87
CA GLY A 299 -12.55 13.86 -22.86
C GLY A 299 -12.85 13.50 -24.31
#